data_AF-A0A7V9FI92-F1
#
_entry.id   AF-A0A7V9FI92-F1
#
_cell.length_a   1.000
_cell.length_b   1.000
_cell.length_c   1.000
_cell.angle_alpha   90.00
_cell.angle_beta   90.00
_cell.angle_gamma   90.00
#
_symmetry.space_group_name_H-M   'P 1'
#
loop_
_entity.id
_entity.type
_entity.pdbx_description
1 polymer ?
#
loop_
_entity_poly.entity_id
_entity_poly.type
_entity_poly.pdbx_seq_one_letter_code
_entity_poly.pdbx_strand_id
1 'polypeptide(L)'
;VRLGPLTRELSPGTVLYPNDIMSLSVVQQNLGRRPIVWAVTAGRGFAGLGDYVVQKGLGFHLRIALPDTTDPSLNLKRLASAPLDIPTTETLVYDAYRYADLLKEGSADLDPTAQSAASSLALPFVQLVYAYQGRGPDARQRMQRALDHAAKLSPNPELRQALLQLIQAPPESSGPTLQE
;
A
#
# COMPACT_ATOMS: atom_id res chain seq x y z
N VAL A 1 19.33 2.89 19.39
CA VAL A 1 18.81 1.50 19.57
C VAL A 1 19.20 0.66 18.36
N ARG A 2 19.80 -0.51 18.59
CA ARG A 2 20.18 -1.45 17.52
C ARG A 2 19.05 -2.45 17.27
N LEU A 3 18.54 -2.48 16.05
CA LEU A 3 17.41 -3.29 15.60
C LEU A 3 17.90 -4.33 14.58
N GLY A 4 18.75 -5.25 15.04
CA GLY A 4 19.43 -6.20 14.15
C GLY A 4 20.45 -5.48 13.24
N PRO A 5 20.29 -5.52 11.91
CA PRO A 5 21.16 -4.82 10.95
C PRO A 5 20.91 -3.31 10.87
N LEU A 6 19.77 -2.81 11.36
CA LEU A 6 19.44 -1.39 11.36
C LEU A 6 19.79 -0.74 12.70
N THR A 7 20.18 0.53 12.65
CA THR A 7 20.33 1.38 13.85
C THR A 7 19.34 2.52 13.77
N ARG A 8 18.61 2.74 14.86
CA ARG A 8 17.68 3.87 15.01
C ARG A 8 18.13 4.74 16.16
N GLU A 9 18.19 6.04 15.95
CA GLU A 9 18.33 7.02 17.03
C GLU A 9 16.96 7.35 17.62
N LEU A 10 16.88 7.40 18.95
CA LEU A 10 15.70 7.88 19.66
C LEU A 10 16.06 9.21 20.30
N SER A 11 15.30 10.25 20.00
CA SER A 11 15.53 11.57 20.58
C SER A 11 15.36 11.53 22.10
N PRO A 12 16.15 12.32 22.86
CA PRO A 12 15.94 12.47 24.30
C PRO A 12 14.49 12.86 24.61
N GLY A 13 13.90 12.26 25.65
CA GLY A 13 12.50 12.48 26.02
C GLY A 13 11.47 11.68 25.20
N THR A 14 11.89 10.82 24.28
CA THR A 14 10.97 9.91 23.57
C THR A 14 10.32 8.95 24.57
N VAL A 15 9.00 9.01 24.71
CA VAL A 15 8.21 8.04 25.48
C VAL A 15 7.97 6.80 24.60
N LEU A 16 8.32 5.62 25.12
CA LEU A 16 8.02 4.35 24.49
C LEU A 16 6.87 3.68 25.22
N TYR A 17 5.76 3.45 24.51
CA TYR A 17 4.63 2.69 25.05
C TYR A 17 4.90 1.19 24.93
N PRO A 18 4.17 0.32 25.66
CA PRO A 18 4.35 -1.13 25.58
C PRO A 18 4.29 -1.68 24.14
N ASN A 19 3.42 -1.12 23.29
CA ASN A 19 3.32 -1.51 21.89
C ASN A 19 4.59 -1.16 21.09
N ASP A 20 5.24 -0.04 21.40
CA ASP A 20 6.50 0.36 20.76
C ASP A 20 7.62 -0.59 21.16
N ILE A 21 7.71 -0.90 22.45
CA ILE A 21 8.74 -1.81 23.01
C ILE A 21 8.58 -3.19 22.38
N MET A 22 7.35 -3.71 22.31
CA MET A 22 7.07 -4.99 21.68
C MET A 22 7.44 -4.98 20.20
N SER A 23 7.02 -3.95 19.46
CA SER A 23 7.33 -3.84 18.03
C SER A 23 8.83 -3.78 17.78
N LEU A 24 9.57 -2.95 18.53
CA LEU A 24 11.02 -2.84 18.42
C LEU A 24 11.72 -4.16 18.78
N SER A 25 11.22 -4.89 19.78
CA SER A 25 11.76 -6.20 20.17
C SER A 25 11.56 -7.25 19.08
N VAL A 26 10.37 -7.30 18.47
CA VAL A 26 10.10 -8.18 17.32
C VAL A 26 11.06 -7.86 16.17
N VAL A 27 11.24 -6.57 15.85
CA VAL A 27 12.16 -6.14 14.80
C VAL A 27 13.59 -6.56 15.12
N GLN A 28 14.07 -6.26 16.32
CA GLN A 28 15.44 -6.57 16.74
C GLN A 28 15.78 -8.06 16.64
N GLN A 29 14.83 -8.93 17.00
CA GLN A 29 15.05 -10.38 17.02
C GLN A 29 14.95 -11.04 15.64
N ASN A 30 14.17 -10.46 14.73
CA ASN A 30 13.80 -11.11 13.47
C ASN A 30 14.36 -10.44 12.22
N LEU A 31 14.73 -9.16 12.25
CA LEU A 31 15.17 -8.45 11.06
C LEU A 31 16.44 -9.08 10.46
N GLY A 32 16.36 -9.45 9.18
CA GLY A 32 17.42 -10.19 8.46
C GLY A 32 17.37 -11.71 8.64
N ARG A 33 16.54 -12.23 9.56
CA ARG A 33 16.33 -13.68 9.79
C ARG A 33 14.98 -14.17 9.29
N ARG A 34 13.93 -13.35 9.47
CA ARG A 34 12.55 -13.63 9.05
C ARG A 34 11.92 -12.37 8.47
N PRO A 35 11.00 -12.51 7.51
CA PRO A 35 10.20 -11.37 7.04
C PRO A 35 9.40 -10.75 8.18
N ILE A 36 9.42 -9.43 8.28
CA ILE A 36 8.57 -8.66 9.19
C ILE A 36 7.57 -7.91 8.31
N VAL A 37 6.29 -8.16 8.55
CA VAL A 37 5.19 -7.61 7.76
C VAL A 37 4.12 -7.07 8.70
N TRP A 38 3.74 -5.81 8.54
CA TRP A 38 2.54 -5.27 9.18
C TRP A 38 1.34 -5.42 8.26
N ALA A 39 0.20 -5.81 8.82
CA ALA A 39 -1.05 -5.85 8.07
C ALA A 39 -1.50 -4.43 7.71
N VAL A 40 -2.21 -4.29 6.59
CA VAL A 40 -2.70 -3.00 6.07
C VAL A 40 -3.51 -2.18 7.09
N THR A 41 -4.27 -2.86 7.95
CA THR A 41 -5.11 -2.25 8.99
C THR A 41 -4.33 -1.88 10.26
N ALA A 42 -3.14 -2.45 10.45
CA ALA A 42 -2.29 -2.25 11.63
C ALA A 42 -1.05 -1.39 11.35
N GLY A 43 -0.69 -1.22 10.07
CA GLY A 43 0.49 -0.46 9.64
C GLY A 43 0.35 1.03 9.91
N ARG A 44 0.75 1.47 11.11
CA ARG A 44 0.95 2.89 11.44
C ARG A 44 2.27 3.07 12.16
N GLY A 45 3.02 4.10 11.79
CA GLY A 45 4.27 4.48 12.43
C GLY A 45 5.44 3.49 12.25
N PHE A 46 5.20 2.22 11.94
CA PHE A 46 6.19 1.17 11.61
C PHE A 46 7.36 1.09 12.60
N ALA A 47 7.10 1.32 13.89
CA ALA A 47 8.13 1.47 14.91
C ALA A 47 9.25 2.47 14.51
N GLY A 48 8.88 3.54 13.82
CA GLY A 48 9.74 4.59 13.28
C GLY A 48 10.61 4.18 12.09
N LEU A 49 10.28 3.07 11.39
CA LEU A 49 11.07 2.53 10.28
C LEU A 49 10.37 2.69 8.92
N GLY A 50 9.45 3.64 8.80
CA GLY A 50 8.63 3.82 7.58
C GLY A 50 9.44 3.96 6.30
N ASP A 51 10.63 4.58 6.35
CA ASP A 51 11.50 4.74 5.19
C ASP A 51 12.06 3.43 4.64
N TYR A 52 12.07 2.37 5.45
CA TYR A 52 12.53 1.03 5.07
C TYR A 52 11.37 0.12 4.64
N VAL A 53 10.13 0.62 4.66
CA VAL A 53 8.95 -0.17 4.38
C VAL A 53 8.58 -0.07 2.90
N VAL A 54 8.22 -1.20 2.31
CA VAL A 54 7.58 -1.27 1.00
C VAL A 54 6.28 -2.05 1.15
N GLN A 55 5.19 -1.53 0.60
CA GLN A 55 3.93 -2.22 0.56
C GLN A 55 3.89 -3.24 -0.58
N LYS A 56 3.40 -4.45 -0.27
CA LYS A 56 3.14 -5.55 -1.19
C LYS A 56 1.75 -6.10 -0.89
N GLY A 57 0.76 -5.81 -1.75
CA GLY A 57 -0.63 -6.17 -1.48
C GLY A 57 -1.14 -5.59 -0.15
N LEU A 58 -1.62 -6.48 0.72
CA LEU A 58 -2.15 -6.13 2.05
C LEU A 58 -1.08 -6.07 3.16
N GLY A 59 0.20 -6.22 2.81
CA GLY A 59 1.32 -6.24 3.75
C GLY A 59 2.29 -5.08 3.56
N PHE A 60 2.76 -4.51 4.66
CA PHE A 60 3.87 -3.56 4.71
C PHE A 60 5.14 -4.29 5.13
N HIS A 61 6.05 -4.52 4.18
CA HIS A 61 7.26 -5.32 4.40
C HIS A 61 8.41 -4.45 4.83
N LEU A 62 9.02 -4.77 5.98
CA LEU A 62 10.26 -4.13 6.41
C LEU A 62 11.44 -4.66 5.60
N ARG A 63 12.25 -3.76 5.06
CA ARG A 63 13.52 -4.08 4.40
C ARG A 63 14.71 -3.70 5.29
N ILE A 64 15.88 -4.25 4.96
CA ILE A 64 17.16 -3.90 5.61
C ILE A 64 17.90 -2.75 4.91
N ALA A 65 17.40 -2.35 3.74
CA ALA A 65 17.94 -1.26 2.94
C ALA A 65 16.79 -0.37 2.51
N LEU A 66 17.09 0.92 2.28
CA LEU A 66 16.13 1.86 1.76
C LEU A 66 15.62 1.40 0.37
N PRO A 67 14.34 1.62 0.05
CA PRO A 67 13.82 1.39 -1.29
C PRO A 67 14.59 2.25 -2.30
N ASP A 68 15.00 1.64 -3.41
CA ASP A 68 15.61 2.36 -4.53
C ASP A 68 14.56 3.25 -5.19
N THR A 69 14.72 4.57 -5.08
CA THR A 69 13.78 5.54 -5.64
C THR A 69 13.83 5.65 -7.16
N THR A 70 14.83 5.02 -7.80
CA THR A 70 14.94 4.96 -9.26
C THR A 70 14.30 3.71 -9.86
N ASP A 71 13.90 2.76 -9.00
CA ASP A 71 13.28 1.50 -9.43
C ASP A 71 11.88 1.75 -10.02
N PRO A 72 11.67 1.50 -11.33
CA PRO A 72 10.39 1.74 -11.98
C PRO A 72 9.31 0.77 -11.50
N SER A 73 9.65 -0.35 -10.84
CA SER A 73 8.67 -1.27 -10.26
C SER A 73 7.96 -0.70 -9.03
N LEU A 74 8.51 0.36 -8.43
CA LEU A 74 7.94 1.03 -7.28
C LEU A 74 7.05 2.21 -7.68
N ASN A 75 5.92 2.37 -6.99
CA ASN A 75 5.17 3.62 -6.96
C ASN A 75 5.51 4.38 -5.69
N LEU A 76 6.16 5.54 -5.85
CA LEU A 76 6.60 6.39 -4.75
C LEU A 76 5.55 7.41 -4.27
N LYS A 77 4.33 7.43 -4.84
CA LYS A 77 3.23 8.31 -4.39
C LYS A 77 2.80 8.06 -2.93
N ARG A 78 3.22 6.95 -2.32
CA ARG A 78 3.09 6.65 -0.87
C ARG A 78 1.69 6.85 -0.30
N LEU A 79 0.64 6.50 -1.05
CA LEU A 79 -0.76 6.71 -0.66
C LEU A 79 -1.14 6.06 0.68
N ALA A 80 -0.45 4.98 1.07
CA ALA A 80 -0.59 4.36 2.39
C ALA A 80 0.69 4.47 3.23
N SER A 81 1.38 5.61 3.15
CA SER A 81 2.61 5.93 3.89
C SER A 81 3.86 5.10 3.53
N ALA A 82 3.79 4.25 2.49
CA ALA A 82 4.92 3.48 1.98
C ALA A 82 4.88 3.36 0.44
N PRO A 83 6.03 3.26 -0.24
CA PRO A 83 6.07 2.89 -1.65
C PRO A 83 5.36 1.57 -1.92
N LEU A 84 4.68 1.46 -3.06
CA LEU A 84 4.04 0.22 -3.49
C LEU A 84 4.94 -0.53 -4.47
N ASP A 85 5.20 -1.81 -4.21
CA ASP A 85 5.77 -2.73 -5.18
C ASP A 85 4.66 -3.21 -6.13
N ILE A 86 4.67 -2.70 -7.36
CA ILE A 86 3.57 -2.91 -8.30
C ILE A 86 3.52 -4.36 -8.78
N PRO A 87 4.60 -4.96 -9.32
CA PRO A 87 4.51 -6.32 -9.86
C PRO A 87 4.15 -7.36 -8.81
N THR A 88 4.69 -7.23 -7.59
CA THR A 88 4.34 -8.14 -6.50
C THR A 88 2.89 -7.94 -6.09
N THR A 89 2.42 -6.69 -5.99
CA THR A 89 1.03 -6.40 -5.64
C THR A 89 0.07 -6.95 -6.69
N GLU A 90 0.36 -6.79 -7.98
CA GLU A 90 -0.45 -7.36 -9.07
C GLU A 90 -0.60 -8.87 -8.94
N THR A 91 0.53 -9.57 -8.80
CA THR A 91 0.54 -11.03 -8.64
C THR A 91 -0.27 -11.44 -7.42
N LEU A 92 -0.12 -10.73 -6.29
CA LEU A 92 -0.85 -11.03 -5.08
C LEU A 92 -2.36 -10.86 -5.25
N VAL A 93 -2.81 -9.72 -5.79
CA VAL A 93 -4.23 -9.39 -5.82
C VAL A 93 -5.00 -10.12 -6.92
N TYR A 94 -4.34 -10.47 -8.02
CA TYR A 94 -4.99 -11.13 -9.15
C TYR A 94 -4.85 -12.65 -9.11
N ASP A 95 -3.71 -13.18 -8.63
CA ASP A 95 -3.39 -14.60 -8.79
C ASP A 95 -3.41 -15.36 -7.45
N ALA A 96 -2.93 -14.73 -6.37
CA ALA A 96 -2.76 -15.39 -5.08
C ALA A 96 -3.94 -15.22 -4.12
N TYR A 97 -4.44 -14.00 -3.96
CA TYR A 97 -5.50 -13.69 -3.00
C TYR A 97 -6.84 -14.33 -3.41
N ARG A 98 -7.64 -14.65 -2.40
CA ARG A 98 -8.97 -15.23 -2.54
C ARG A 98 -9.95 -14.38 -1.75
N TYR A 99 -11.05 -14.02 -2.40
CA TYR A 99 -11.97 -13.01 -1.90
C TYR A 99 -13.34 -13.57 -1.51
N ALA A 100 -13.45 -14.89 -1.30
CA ALA A 100 -14.71 -15.54 -0.89
C ALA A 100 -15.95 -15.03 -1.65
N ASP A 101 -15.87 -15.03 -2.99
CA ASP A 101 -16.90 -14.54 -3.92
C ASP A 101 -17.27 -13.05 -3.85
N LEU A 102 -16.62 -12.23 -3.01
CA LEU A 102 -16.84 -10.77 -2.97
C LEU A 102 -16.57 -10.08 -4.33
N LEU A 103 -15.67 -10.62 -5.14
CA LEU A 103 -15.42 -10.13 -6.50
C LEU A 103 -16.49 -10.54 -7.52
N LYS A 104 -17.48 -11.35 -7.13
CA LYS A 104 -18.63 -11.71 -7.95
C LYS A 104 -19.87 -10.96 -7.46
N GLU A 105 -20.19 -11.13 -6.19
CA GLU A 105 -21.43 -10.61 -5.57
C GLU A 105 -21.31 -9.15 -5.11
N GLY A 106 -20.09 -8.68 -4.85
CA GLY A 106 -19.86 -7.38 -4.23
C GLY A 106 -20.03 -7.42 -2.70
N SER A 107 -19.85 -6.26 -2.07
CA SER A 107 -19.92 -6.13 -0.61
C SER A 107 -21.14 -5.36 -0.09
N ALA A 108 -22.02 -4.85 -0.96
CA ALA A 108 -23.07 -3.90 -0.59
C ALA A 108 -24.14 -4.46 0.37
N ASP A 109 -24.42 -5.77 0.27
CA ASP A 109 -25.47 -6.43 1.07
C ASP A 109 -24.94 -7.10 2.34
N LEU A 110 -23.63 -6.97 2.62
CA LEU A 110 -23.03 -7.50 3.84
C LEU A 110 -23.43 -6.68 5.07
N ASP A 111 -23.29 -7.26 6.26
CA ASP A 111 -23.40 -6.48 7.50
C ASP A 111 -22.27 -5.42 7.59
N PRO A 112 -22.45 -4.32 8.36
CA PRO A 112 -21.50 -3.23 8.41
C PRO A 112 -20.06 -3.63 8.79
N THR A 113 -19.89 -4.66 9.63
CA THR A 113 -18.55 -5.13 10.04
C THR A 113 -17.86 -5.82 8.88
N ALA A 114 -18.58 -6.72 8.18
CA ALA A 114 -18.08 -7.39 7.00
C ALA A 114 -17.82 -6.41 5.83
N GLN A 115 -18.65 -5.38 5.66
CA GLN A 115 -18.41 -4.30 4.69
C GLN A 115 -17.11 -3.54 4.97
N SER A 116 -16.84 -3.22 6.23
CA SER A 116 -15.62 -2.55 6.65
C SER A 116 -14.37 -3.41 6.39
N ALA A 117 -14.47 -4.72 6.68
CA ALA A 117 -13.43 -5.68 6.36
C ALA A 117 -13.19 -5.79 4.85
N ALA A 118 -14.25 -5.94 4.04
CA ALA A 118 -14.17 -5.98 2.58
C ALA A 118 -13.56 -4.70 1.99
N SER A 119 -13.92 -3.53 2.53
CA SER A 119 -13.37 -2.25 2.09
C SER A 119 -11.86 -2.16 2.31
N SER A 120 -11.33 -2.78 3.37
CA SER A 120 -9.87 -2.85 3.58
C SER A 120 -9.17 -3.69 2.50
N LEU A 121 -9.85 -4.70 1.94
CA LEU A 121 -9.33 -5.52 0.84
C LEU A 121 -9.30 -4.77 -0.50
N ALA A 122 -10.03 -3.67 -0.62
CA ALA A 122 -10.02 -2.82 -1.81
C ALA A 122 -8.73 -2.00 -1.94
N LEU A 123 -8.02 -1.72 -0.83
CA LEU A 123 -6.91 -0.77 -0.82
C LEU A 123 -5.82 -1.08 -1.86
N PRO A 124 -5.32 -2.32 -2.02
CA PRO A 124 -4.30 -2.61 -3.01
C PRO A 124 -4.75 -2.28 -4.44
N PHE A 125 -6.02 -2.54 -4.77
CA PHE A 125 -6.58 -2.20 -6.08
C PHE A 125 -6.66 -0.69 -6.28
N VAL A 126 -7.12 0.06 -5.28
CA VAL A 126 -7.13 1.54 -5.31
C VAL A 126 -5.73 2.06 -5.63
N GLN A 127 -4.71 1.57 -4.93
CA GLN A 127 -3.34 2.01 -5.15
C GLN A 127 -2.79 1.63 -6.53
N LEU A 128 -3.20 0.47 -7.07
CA LEU A 128 -2.86 0.08 -8.43
C LEU A 128 -3.45 1.04 -9.47
N VAL A 129 -4.67 1.56 -9.29
CA VAL A 129 -5.22 2.59 -10.19
C VAL A 129 -4.28 3.81 -10.28
N TYR A 130 -3.82 4.32 -9.14
CA TYR A 130 -2.87 5.44 -9.12
C TYR A 130 -1.48 5.06 -9.65
N ALA A 131 -1.06 3.81 -9.47
CA ALA A 131 0.23 3.32 -9.92
C ALA A 131 0.31 3.19 -11.44
N TYR A 132 -0.78 2.77 -12.09
CA TYR A 132 -0.82 2.62 -13.54
C TYR A 132 -0.99 3.92 -14.30
N GLN A 133 -1.40 5.00 -13.63
CA GLN A 133 -1.61 6.29 -14.28
C GLN A 133 -0.37 6.72 -15.07
N GLY A 134 -0.53 6.85 -16.40
CA GLY A 134 0.56 7.23 -17.31
C GLY A 134 1.63 6.16 -17.56
N ARG A 135 1.44 4.91 -17.12
CA ARG A 135 2.43 3.82 -17.25
C ARG A 135 2.14 2.88 -18.42
N GLY A 136 2.71 3.22 -19.58
CA GLY A 136 2.68 2.39 -20.77
C GLY A 136 1.34 2.42 -21.53
N PRO A 137 1.27 1.77 -22.70
CA PRO A 137 0.13 1.85 -23.59
C PRO A 137 -1.16 1.26 -22.99
N ASP A 138 -1.03 0.23 -22.14
CA ASP A 138 -2.17 -0.48 -21.55
C ASP A 138 -2.61 0.11 -20.20
N ALA A 139 -2.06 1.26 -19.79
CA ALA A 139 -2.34 1.90 -18.51
C ALA A 139 -3.84 2.00 -18.23
N ARG A 140 -4.62 2.49 -19.20
CA ARG A 140 -6.07 2.69 -19.04
C ARG A 140 -6.81 1.37 -18.80
N GLN A 141 -6.47 0.31 -19.52
CA GLN A 141 -7.11 -1.00 -19.33
C GLN A 141 -6.79 -1.58 -17.95
N ARG A 142 -5.53 -1.47 -17.50
CA ARG A 142 -5.10 -1.92 -16.18
C ARG A 142 -5.77 -1.12 -15.06
N MET A 143 -5.89 0.20 -15.22
CA MET A 143 -6.63 1.07 -14.29
C MET A 143 -8.09 0.66 -14.19
N GLN A 144 -8.76 0.41 -15.33
CA GLN A 144 -10.16 -0.01 -15.34
C GLN A 144 -10.35 -1.34 -14.60
N ARG A 145 -9.50 -2.34 -14.88
CA ARG A 145 -9.57 -3.64 -14.20
C ARG A 145 -9.43 -3.49 -12.68
N ALA A 146 -8.46 -2.68 -12.22
CA ALA A 146 -8.25 -2.43 -10.80
C ALA A 146 -9.43 -1.69 -10.17
N LEU A 147 -10.00 -0.68 -10.86
CA LEU A 147 -11.19 0.02 -10.41
C LEU A 147 -12.38 -0.92 -10.27
N ASP A 148 -12.63 -1.80 -11.24
CA ASP A 148 -13.75 -2.74 -11.20
C ASP A 148 -13.65 -3.67 -9.98
N HIS A 149 -12.44 -4.11 -9.61
CA HIS A 149 -12.22 -4.91 -8.40
C HIS A 149 -12.42 -4.08 -7.13
N ALA A 150 -11.87 -2.86 -7.08
CA ALA A 150 -12.03 -1.97 -5.93
C ALA A 150 -13.52 -1.64 -5.67
N ALA A 151 -14.29 -1.37 -6.73
CA ALA A 151 -15.71 -1.02 -6.64
C ALA A 151 -16.60 -2.19 -6.16
N LYS A 152 -16.18 -3.44 -6.37
CA LYS A 152 -16.88 -4.60 -5.80
C LYS A 152 -16.59 -4.79 -4.32
N LEU A 153 -15.38 -4.46 -3.88
CA LEU A 153 -14.93 -4.66 -2.50
C LEU A 153 -15.27 -3.49 -1.57
N SER A 154 -15.51 -2.29 -2.10
CA SER A 154 -15.89 -1.12 -1.32
C SER A 154 -17.19 -0.52 -1.85
N PRO A 155 -18.23 -0.40 -1.01
CA PRO A 155 -19.49 0.22 -1.40
C PRO A 155 -19.42 1.76 -1.37
N ASN A 156 -18.26 2.36 -1.08
CA ASN A 156 -18.12 3.81 -0.95
C ASN A 156 -18.27 4.49 -2.33
N PRO A 157 -19.35 5.28 -2.55
CA PRO A 157 -19.60 5.93 -3.82
C PRO A 157 -18.61 7.08 -4.12
N GLU A 158 -18.12 7.78 -3.09
CA GLU A 158 -17.16 8.88 -3.23
C GLU A 158 -15.80 8.35 -3.72
N LEU A 159 -15.32 7.26 -3.14
CA LEU A 159 -14.10 6.58 -3.59
C LEU A 159 -14.23 6.14 -5.04
N ARG A 160 -15.36 5.53 -5.41
CA ARG A 160 -15.62 5.12 -6.79
C ARG A 160 -15.60 6.31 -7.75
N GLN A 161 -16.26 7.41 -7.40
CA GLN A 161 -16.28 8.62 -8.22
C GLN A 161 -14.89 9.23 -8.38
N ALA A 162 -14.11 9.32 -7.31
CA ALA A 162 -12.74 9.84 -7.36
C ALA A 162 -11.84 9.01 -8.29
N LEU A 163 -11.97 7.68 -8.25
CA LEU A 163 -11.19 6.81 -9.14
C LEU A 163 -11.66 6.87 -10.59
N LEU A 164 -12.96 7.03 -10.84
CA LEU A 164 -13.48 7.26 -12.20
C LEU A 164 -12.94 8.55 -12.80
N GLN A 165 -12.92 9.64 -12.02
CA GLN A 165 -12.33 10.90 -12.44
C GLN A 165 -10.84 10.74 -12.80
N LEU A 166 -10.10 9.94 -12.02
CA LEU A 166 -8.69 9.66 -12.29
C LEU A 166 -8.45 8.92 -13.61
N ILE A 167 -9.34 8.01 -14.02
CA ILE A 167 -9.25 7.29 -15.30
C ILE A 167 -9.60 8.18 -16.50
N GLN A 168 -10.51 9.13 -16.28
CA GLN A 168 -10.97 10.09 -17.29
C GLN A 168 -9.99 11.27 -17.44
N ALA A 169 -9.22 11.59 -16.41
CA ALA A 169 -8.24 12.65 -16.44
C ALA A 169 -7.19 12.40 -17.55
N PRO A 170 -6.84 13.42 -18.36
CA PRO A 170 -5.72 13.32 -19.29
C PRO A 170 -4.43 13.01 -18.53
N PRO A 171 -3.46 12.30 -19.14
CA PRO A 171 -2.18 12.03 -18.51
C PRO A 171 -1.55 13.37 -18.12
N GLU A 172 -1.17 13.53 -16.85
CA GLU A 172 -0.51 14.75 -16.37
C GLU A 172 0.72 15.01 -17.24
N SER A 173 0.68 16.11 -18.00
CA SER A 173 1.81 16.63 -18.74
C SER A 173 2.94 16.90 -17.74
N SER A 174 4.03 16.16 -17.87
CA SER A 174 5.19 16.27 -16.99
C SER A 174 5.85 17.65 -17.12
N GLY A 175 5.98 18.37 -16.00
CA GLY A 175 7.04 19.37 -15.79
C GLY A 175 6.55 20.81 -15.54
N PRO A 176 7.04 21.48 -14.47
CA PRO A 176 6.88 22.92 -14.33
C PRO A 176 7.75 23.62 -15.38
N THR A 177 7.14 24.53 -16.14
CA THR A 177 7.87 25.54 -16.89
C THR A 177 8.61 26.40 -15.89
N LEU A 178 9.92 26.18 -15.73
CA LEU A 178 10.81 27.17 -15.12
C LEU A 178 10.73 28.42 -16.00
N GLN A 179 10.03 29.45 -15.51
CA GLN A 179 10.16 30.79 -16.07
C GLN A 179 11.44 31.40 -15.50
N GLU A 180 12.28 31.87 -16.43
CA GLU A 180 13.53 32.60 -16.21
C GLU A 180 13.33 33.93 -15.47
#